data_AF-A0A5B6Z796-F1
#
_entry.id   AF-A0A5B6Z796-F1
#
_cell.length_a   1.000
_cell.length_b   1.000
_cell.length_c   1.000
_cell.angle_alpha   90.00
_cell.angle_beta   90.00
_cell.angle_gamma   90.00
#
_symmetry.space_group_name_H-M   'P 1'
#
loop_
_entity.id
_entity.type
_entity.pdbx_description
1 polymer ?
#
loop_
_entity_poly.entity_id
_entity_poly.type
_entity_poly.pdbx_seq_one_letter_code
_entity_poly.pdbx_strand_id
1 'polypeptide(L)'
;RDGLLRMVKSLSPKVVTLVEQESNTNTAPFFPRFLETDRKERINVEQHCLARDIVNIIACEGKERVERHELFGKWKSRLTMAGFRQYPLSSYVNSVIRILLRSHSEHYTLEEKDGAMLLGWKDRYLISASAWQ
;
A
#
# COMPACT_ATOMS: atom_id res chain seq x y z
N ARG A 1 7.24 -1.00 -14.16
CA ARG A 1 6.05 -1.66 -13.56
C ARG A 1 5.36 -2.57 -14.58
N ASP A 2 4.85 -2.05 -15.69
CA ASP A 2 4.04 -2.85 -16.61
C ASP A 2 4.79 -4.02 -17.29
N GLY A 3 6.09 -3.86 -17.57
CA GLY A 3 6.93 -4.97 -18.07
C GLY A 3 7.11 -6.10 -17.05
N LEU A 4 7.27 -5.76 -15.76
CA LEU A 4 7.39 -6.73 -14.67
C LEU A 4 6.07 -7.49 -14.48
N LEU A 5 4.92 -6.79 -14.51
CA LEU A 5 3.61 -7.43 -14.41
C LEU A 5 3.38 -8.44 -15.54
N ARG A 6 3.75 -8.09 -16.77
CA ARG A 6 3.68 -9.00 -17.93
C ARG A 6 4.60 -10.22 -17.77
N MET A 7 5.81 -10.03 -17.26
CA MET A 7 6.72 -11.13 -16.96
C MET A 7 6.16 -12.06 -15.88
N VAL A 8 5.64 -11.52 -14.77
CA VAL A 8 4.98 -12.34 -13.72
C VAL A 8 3.79 -13.11 -14.30
N LYS A 9 2.99 -12.49 -15.16
CA LYS A 9 1.86 -13.18 -15.83
C LYS A 9 2.32 -14.34 -16.70
N SER A 10 3.44 -14.20 -17.42
CA SER A 10 3.97 -15.28 -18.27
C SER A 10 4.38 -16.54 -17.49
N LEU A 11 4.65 -16.43 -16.19
CA LEU A 11 4.93 -17.56 -15.31
C LEU A 11 3.67 -18.39 -14.98
N SER A 12 2.49 -17.94 -15.41
CA SER A 12 1.19 -18.59 -15.15
C SER A 12 0.96 -18.92 -13.67
N PRO A 13 1.14 -17.94 -12.75
CA PRO A 13 0.95 -18.18 -11.32
C PRO A 13 -0.51 -18.52 -11.00
N LYS A 14 -0.73 -19.38 -10.00
CA LYS A 14 -2.09 -19.72 -9.53
C LYS A 14 -2.76 -18.57 -8.77
N VAL A 15 -1.96 -17.77 -8.07
CA VAL A 15 -2.41 -16.55 -7.39
C VAL A 15 -1.22 -15.61 -7.20
N VAL A 16 -1.48 -14.31 -7.23
CA VAL A 16 -0.54 -13.23 -6.90
C VAL A 16 -1.19 -12.34 -5.86
N THR A 17 -0.48 -12.04 -4.77
CA THR A 17 -0.91 -11.10 -3.73
C THR A 17 -0.15 -9.79 -3.88
N LEU A 18 -0.87 -8.67 -3.96
CA LEU A 18 -0.30 -7.33 -3.95
C LEU A 18 -0.60 -6.68 -2.59
N VAL A 19 0.44 -6.18 -1.92
CA VAL A 19 0.33 -5.36 -0.71
C VAL A 19 1.08 -4.07 -0.98
N GLU A 20 0.39 -2.94 -0.93
CA GLU A 20 0.93 -1.63 -1.31
C GLU A 20 0.52 -0.55 -0.31
N GLN A 21 1.35 0.48 -0.16
CA GLN A 21 1.06 1.61 0.70
C GLN A 21 0.04 2.55 0.02
N GLU A 22 -1.09 2.80 0.69
CA GLU A 22 -2.15 3.71 0.22
C GLU A 22 -1.76 5.17 0.47
N SER A 23 -0.82 5.66 -0.33
CA SER A 23 -0.45 7.07 -0.33
C SER A 23 -0.28 7.58 -1.76
N ASN A 24 -0.76 8.81 -2.03
CA ASN A 24 -0.54 9.47 -3.32
C ASN A 24 0.71 10.34 -3.27
N THR A 25 1.88 9.72 -3.14
CA THR A 25 3.17 10.43 -3.17
C THR A 25 3.69 10.65 -4.59
N ASN A 26 3.06 10.02 -5.57
CA ASN A 26 3.46 10.11 -6.98
C ASN A 26 2.88 11.33 -7.71
N THR A 27 1.75 11.92 -7.24
CA THR A 27 1.06 13.02 -7.96
C THR A 27 0.57 14.22 -7.12
N ALA A 28 0.77 14.25 -5.80
CA ALA A 28 0.25 15.33 -4.94
C ALA A 28 1.27 16.49 -4.67
N PRO A 29 0.80 17.75 -4.41
CA PRO A 29 1.64 18.90 -4.04
C PRO A 29 2.35 18.78 -2.67
N PHE A 30 3.34 19.65 -2.43
CA PHE A 30 4.36 19.57 -1.37
C PHE A 30 3.87 19.68 0.09
N PHE A 31 2.95 20.60 0.39
CA PHE A 31 2.65 21.04 1.76
C PHE A 31 1.99 19.98 2.70
N PRO A 32 1.18 19.01 2.24
CA PRO A 32 0.57 18.00 3.10
C PRO A 32 1.53 16.95 3.67
N ARG A 33 2.81 16.91 3.26
CA ARG A 33 3.74 15.81 3.56
C ARG A 33 4.62 15.98 4.82
N PHE A 34 4.56 17.14 5.49
CA PHE A 34 5.66 17.57 6.38
C PHE A 34 5.46 17.36 7.90
N LEU A 35 4.25 17.06 8.40
CA LEU A 35 3.99 17.09 9.84
C LEU A 35 3.73 15.70 10.43
N GLU A 36 4.64 15.22 11.27
CA GLU A 36 4.42 14.44 12.51
C GLU A 36 5.66 13.61 12.90
N THR A 37 6.40 13.95 13.97
CA THR A 37 7.29 12.99 14.68
C THR A 37 7.62 13.42 16.13
N ASP A 38 7.40 12.55 17.14
CA ASP A 38 8.11 12.56 18.43
C ASP A 38 7.95 11.23 19.23
N ARG A 39 9.09 10.59 19.62
CA ARG A 39 9.40 9.58 20.69
C ARG A 39 10.51 8.58 20.32
N LYS A 40 11.45 8.22 21.20
CA LYS A 40 12.72 7.51 20.87
C LYS A 40 12.67 6.13 20.15
N GLU A 41 11.74 5.23 20.44
CA GLU A 41 11.60 3.97 19.67
C GLU A 41 10.95 4.22 18.30
N ARG A 42 10.03 5.19 18.29
CA ARG A 42 9.45 5.79 17.09
C ARG A 42 10.55 6.47 16.26
N ILE A 43 11.52 7.16 16.88
CA ILE A 43 12.65 7.82 16.21
C ILE A 43 13.49 6.81 15.42
N ASN A 44 13.71 5.59 15.90
CA ASN A 44 14.47 4.61 15.10
C ASN A 44 13.73 4.17 13.84
N VAL A 45 12.43 3.85 13.95
CA VAL A 45 11.59 3.51 12.78
C VAL A 45 11.41 4.74 11.88
N GLU A 46 11.19 5.92 12.47
CA GLU A 46 11.00 7.19 11.78
C GLU A 46 12.27 7.64 11.07
N GLN A 47 13.46 7.50 11.65
CA GLN A 47 14.71 7.92 11.02
C GLN A 47 15.24 6.89 10.03
N HIS A 48 15.13 5.60 10.31
CA HIS A 48 15.80 4.58 9.50
C HIS A 48 14.88 3.91 8.49
N CYS A 49 13.56 3.86 8.74
CA CYS A 49 12.59 3.31 7.80
C CYS A 49 11.82 4.43 7.10
N LEU A 50 11.18 5.33 7.84
CA LEU A 50 10.28 6.32 7.24
C LEU A 50 11.02 7.52 6.64
N ALA A 51 12.07 8.04 7.29
CA ALA A 51 12.76 9.25 6.82
C ALA A 51 13.52 8.99 5.54
N ARG A 52 14.04 7.77 5.32
CA ARG A 52 14.66 7.41 4.05
C ARG A 52 13.64 7.48 2.91
N ASP A 53 12.46 6.93 3.13
CA ASP A 53 11.39 6.92 2.14
C ASP A 53 10.84 8.34 1.93
N ILE A 54 10.64 9.11 3.00
CA ILE A 54 10.24 10.52 2.96
C ILE A 54 11.27 11.35 2.17
N VAL A 55 12.57 11.20 2.45
CA VAL A 55 13.64 11.90 1.73
C VAL A 55 13.65 11.48 0.26
N ASN A 56 13.52 10.19 -0.05
CA ASN A 56 13.47 9.76 -1.45
C ASN A 56 12.25 10.35 -2.18
N ILE A 57 11.08 10.39 -1.52
CA ILE A 57 9.86 10.97 -2.07
C ILE A 57 9.98 12.49 -2.29
N ILE A 58 10.65 13.20 -1.37
CA ILE A 58 10.70 14.67 -1.37
C ILE A 58 11.87 15.22 -2.20
N ALA A 59 13.05 14.63 -2.06
CA ALA A 59 14.30 15.22 -2.54
C ALA A 59 14.84 14.58 -3.83
N CYS A 60 14.42 13.36 -4.18
CA CYS A 60 14.87 12.69 -5.38
C CYS A 60 13.86 12.89 -6.53
N GLU A 61 14.37 13.01 -7.75
CA GLU A 61 13.56 13.16 -8.97
C GLU A 61 14.00 12.19 -10.07
N GLY A 62 13.20 12.07 -11.13
CA GLY A 62 13.57 11.25 -12.30
C GLY A 62 13.88 9.80 -11.94
N LYS A 63 15.05 9.30 -12.36
CA LYS A 63 15.48 7.91 -12.08
C LYS A 63 15.95 7.68 -10.65
N GLU A 64 16.29 8.74 -9.91
CA GLU A 64 16.77 8.65 -8.53
C GLU A 64 15.62 8.52 -7.53
N ARG A 65 14.40 8.91 -7.92
CA ARG A 65 13.20 8.68 -7.13
C ARG A 65 12.70 7.23 -7.31
N VAL A 66 12.99 6.42 -6.30
CA VAL A 66 12.66 4.99 -6.22
C VAL A 66 11.26 4.81 -5.66
N GLU A 67 10.92 5.51 -4.57
CA GLU A 67 9.63 5.41 -3.89
C GLU A 67 8.53 6.16 -4.67
N ARG A 68 7.56 5.39 -5.18
CA ARG A 68 6.50 5.91 -6.09
C ARG A 68 5.16 5.26 -5.78
N HIS A 69 4.65 5.41 -4.56
CA HIS A 69 3.37 4.81 -4.18
C HIS A 69 2.23 5.33 -5.07
N GLU A 70 1.35 4.42 -5.45
CA GLU A 70 0.15 4.71 -6.23
C GLU A 70 -1.03 4.12 -5.47
N LEU A 71 -2.16 4.83 -5.47
CA LEU A 71 -3.40 4.34 -4.89
C LEU A 71 -3.84 3.03 -5.54
N PHE A 72 -4.56 2.19 -4.78
CA PHE A 72 -5.05 0.89 -5.24
C PHE A 72 -5.74 0.96 -6.62
N GLY A 73 -6.54 1.98 -6.90
CA GLY A 73 -7.24 2.12 -8.18
C GLY A 73 -6.31 2.12 -9.41
N LYS A 74 -5.10 2.69 -9.28
CA LYS A 74 -4.10 2.66 -10.37
C LYS A 74 -3.50 1.27 -10.53
N TRP A 75 -3.18 0.60 -9.42
CA TRP A 75 -2.69 -0.78 -9.43
C TRP A 75 -3.73 -1.75 -9.99
N LYS A 76 -4.99 -1.60 -9.60
CA LYS A 76 -6.13 -2.34 -10.13
C LYS A 76 -6.19 -2.22 -11.66
N SER A 77 -6.13 -0.98 -12.18
CA SER A 77 -6.10 -0.73 -13.62
C SER A 77 -4.91 -1.38 -14.32
N ARG A 78 -3.69 -1.24 -13.78
CA ARG A 78 -2.47 -1.85 -14.35
C ARG A 78 -2.55 -3.37 -14.40
N LEU A 79 -3.03 -4.01 -13.33
CA LEU A 79 -3.16 -5.47 -13.25
C LEU A 79 -4.23 -5.98 -14.22
N THR A 80 -5.37 -5.30 -14.31
CA THR A 80 -6.40 -5.64 -15.29
C THR A 80 -5.89 -5.49 -16.72
N MET A 81 -5.17 -4.41 -17.05
CA MET A 81 -4.56 -4.22 -18.37
C MET A 81 -3.51 -5.28 -18.70
N ALA A 82 -2.82 -5.82 -17.69
CA ALA A 82 -1.88 -6.93 -17.84
C ALA A 82 -2.55 -8.31 -17.94
N GLY A 83 -3.89 -8.38 -17.93
CA GLY A 83 -4.66 -9.61 -18.08
C GLY A 83 -4.86 -10.39 -16.79
N PHE A 84 -4.59 -9.78 -15.62
CA PHE A 84 -4.96 -10.38 -14.34
C PHE A 84 -6.44 -10.16 -14.03
N ARG A 85 -7.05 -11.17 -13.40
CA ARG A 85 -8.41 -11.10 -12.86
C ARG A 85 -8.33 -11.04 -11.34
N GLN A 86 -9.11 -10.15 -10.75
CA GLN A 86 -9.12 -10.01 -9.30
C GLN A 86 -9.72 -11.25 -8.63
N TYR A 87 -9.08 -11.71 -7.56
CA TYR A 87 -9.50 -12.86 -6.77
C TYR A 87 -10.01 -12.40 -5.40
N PRO A 88 -11.17 -12.90 -4.93
CA PRO A 88 -11.75 -12.46 -3.67
C PRO A 88 -10.88 -12.89 -2.47
N LEU A 89 -10.74 -11.99 -1.50
CA LEU A 89 -10.13 -12.30 -0.21
C LEU A 89 -11.13 -13.03 0.68
N SER A 90 -10.63 -13.87 1.60
CA SER A 90 -11.49 -14.61 2.53
C SER A 90 -12.06 -13.69 3.60
N SER A 91 -13.39 -13.58 3.65
CA SER A 91 -14.11 -12.80 4.67
C SER A 91 -13.81 -13.28 6.09
N TYR A 92 -13.60 -14.59 6.28
CA TYR A 92 -13.18 -15.17 7.55
C TYR A 92 -11.81 -14.63 7.98
N VAL A 93 -10.81 -14.66 7.07
CA VAL A 93 -9.47 -14.14 7.36
C VAL A 93 -9.52 -12.64 7.68
N ASN A 94 -10.30 -11.87 6.90
CA ASN A 94 -10.47 -10.44 7.14
C ASN A 94 -11.09 -10.16 8.53
N SER A 95 -12.02 -11.01 8.99
CA SER A 95 -12.60 -10.89 10.33
C SER A 95 -11.57 -11.14 11.44
N VAL A 96 -10.68 -12.12 11.27
CA VAL A 96 -9.59 -12.41 12.21
C VAL A 96 -8.61 -11.23 12.28
N ILE A 97 -8.23 -10.66 11.13
CA ILE A 97 -7.36 -9.48 11.07
C ILE A 97 -8.01 -8.30 11.81
N ARG A 98 -9.31 -8.08 11.62
CA ARG A 98 -10.05 -7.02 12.30
C ARG A 98 -10.02 -7.18 13.83
N ILE A 99 -10.15 -8.40 14.33
CA ILE A 99 -10.07 -8.69 15.78
C ILE A 99 -8.67 -8.39 16.30
N LEU A 100 -7.63 -8.84 15.59
CA LEU A 100 -6.24 -8.60 15.97
C LEU A 100 -5.90 -7.09 16.00
N LEU A 101 -6.38 -6.32 15.03
CA LEU A 101 -6.13 -4.88 14.99
C LEU A 101 -6.80 -4.17 16.18
N ARG A 102 -8.03 -4.55 16.52
CA ARG A 102 -8.75 -4.02 17.69
C ARG A 102 -8.06 -4.33 19.01
N SER A 103 -7.35 -5.47 19.12
CA SER A 103 -6.59 -5.78 20.33
C SER A 103 -5.36 -4.87 20.52
N HIS A 104 -4.90 -4.21 19.47
CA HIS A 104 -3.78 -3.26 19.53
C HIS A 104 -4.26 -1.82 19.72
N SER A 105 -5.25 -1.39 18.95
CA SER A 105 -5.86 -0.06 19.07
C SER A 105 -7.23 -0.01 18.39
N GLU A 106 -8.16 0.73 19.00
CA GLU A 106 -9.48 1.02 18.41
C GLU A 106 -9.40 1.94 17.18
N HIS A 107 -8.27 2.63 16.96
CA HIS A 107 -8.09 3.54 15.84
C HIS A 107 -7.74 2.84 14.52
N TYR A 108 -7.40 1.56 14.54
CA TYR A 108 -7.23 0.81 13.30
C TYR A 108 -8.58 0.51 12.65
N THR A 109 -8.66 0.77 11.35
CA THR A 109 -9.83 0.47 10.52
C THR A 109 -9.47 -0.57 9.46
N LEU A 110 -10.42 -1.44 9.12
CA LEU A 110 -10.25 -2.41 8.04
C LEU A 110 -11.51 -2.39 7.17
N GLU A 111 -11.38 -2.01 5.91
CA GLU A 111 -12.50 -1.92 4.98
C GLU A 111 -12.29 -2.86 3.80
N GLU A 112 -13.36 -3.55 3.39
CA GLU A 112 -13.35 -4.32 2.16
C GLU A 112 -14.00 -3.47 1.08
N LYS A 113 -13.23 -3.08 0.07
CA LYS A 113 -13.68 -2.20 -1.00
C LYS A 113 -13.06 -2.63 -2.32
N ASP A 114 -13.87 -2.67 -3.37
CA ASP A 114 -13.42 -2.96 -4.73
C ASP A 114 -12.64 -4.29 -4.87
N GLY A 115 -12.95 -5.29 -4.03
CA GLY A 115 -12.29 -6.59 -3.97
C GLY A 115 -10.91 -6.59 -3.31
N ALA A 116 -10.54 -5.50 -2.65
CA ALA A 116 -9.32 -5.35 -1.85
C ALA A 116 -9.67 -5.09 -0.38
N MET A 117 -8.70 -5.34 0.48
CA MET A 117 -8.75 -5.00 1.90
C MET A 117 -7.91 -3.74 2.13
N LEU A 118 -8.51 -2.71 2.70
CA LEU A 118 -7.89 -1.42 3.02
C LEU A 118 -7.70 -1.33 4.54
N LEU A 119 -6.44 -1.38 4.97
CA LEU A 119 -6.05 -1.09 6.35
C LEU A 119 -5.88 0.41 6.50
N GLY A 120 -6.49 0.99 7.54
CA GLY A 120 -6.39 2.40 7.87
C GLY A 120 -6.12 2.65 9.34
N TRP A 121 -5.80 3.91 9.62
CA TRP A 121 -5.67 4.47 10.95
C TRP A 121 -6.51 5.76 11.01
N LYS A 122 -7.48 5.81 11.92
CA LYS A 122 -8.51 6.84 12.01
C LYS A 122 -9.25 7.00 10.67
N ASP A 123 -9.14 8.17 10.04
CA ASP A 123 -9.80 8.56 8.79
C ASP A 123 -8.93 8.34 7.54
N ARG A 124 -7.74 7.73 7.69
CA ARG A 124 -6.78 7.55 6.58
C ARG A 124 -6.46 6.09 6.31
N TYR A 125 -6.61 5.67 5.05
CA TYR A 125 -6.06 4.39 4.61
C TYR A 125 -4.53 4.46 4.52
N LEU A 126 -3.88 3.39 4.94
CA LEU A 126 -2.42 3.25 4.99
C LEU A 126 -1.92 2.18 4.03
N ILE A 127 -2.64 1.06 3.90
CA ILE A 127 -2.21 -0.10 3.13
C ILE A 127 -3.42 -0.71 2.40
N SER A 128 -3.22 -1.14 1.15
CA SER A 128 -4.15 -1.98 0.42
C SER A 128 -3.57 -3.37 0.20
N ALA A 129 -4.41 -4.39 0.30
CA ALA A 129 -4.08 -5.77 0.01
C ALA A 129 -5.10 -6.34 -0.97
N SER A 130 -4.65 -7.03 -2.02
CA SER A 130 -5.51 -7.63 -3.04
C SER A 130 -4.90 -8.91 -3.62
N ALA A 131 -5.73 -9.81 -4.13
CA ALA A 131 -5.31 -11.05 -4.77
C ALA A 131 -5.74 -11.11 -6.25
N TRP A 132 -4.95 -11.81 -7.08
CA TRP A 132 -5.07 -11.78 -8.54
C TRP A 132 -4.71 -13.12 -9.17
N GLN A 133 -5.34 -13.47 -10.30
CA GLN A 133 -5.08 -14.67 -11.12
C GLN A 133 -4.75 -14.33 -12.57
#